data_AF-A0A8T0EB73-F1
#
_entry.id   AF-A0A8T0EB73-F1
#
_cell.length_a   1.000
_cell.length_b   1.000
_cell.length_c   1.000
_cell.angle_alpha   90.00
_cell.angle_beta   90.00
_cell.angle_gamma   90.00
#
_symmetry.space_group_name_H-M   'P 1'
#
loop_
_entity.id
_entity.type
_entity.pdbx_description
1 polymer ?
#
loop_
_entity_poly.entity_id
_entity_poly.type
_entity_poly.pdbx_seq_one_letter_code
_entity_poly.pdbx_strand_id
1 'polypeptide(L)'
;MSKLREIQQQRDSGTWNTMSPDQQQQQEGNFHHMGLLAKFHNVMSNETINTIQWLTTEIKSIFCHPTIVERITAMLNYFLLNLVGPQKKNFKVKDLKEYEFKPHELVRDICKIYENLGLNDDIQAERFCSAVSRDGRSYTSELFPLAQVVLHKIGQGVLASQLEIIASKVHQLAVKQQQDDELLFGAPDEFLDPIMNTLMKDPVKLPSSGVTVDRATIARHLLSDQTDPFNRSPLTMDMVVPDDELKGRMQKWFDERRSASQT
;
A
#
# COMPACT_ATOMS: atom_id res chain seq x y z
N MET A 1 -11.33 -14.94 11.88
CA MET A 1 -11.32 -16.15 11.03
C MET A 1 -10.28 -17.19 11.46
N SER A 2 -8.99 -16.86 11.60
CA SER A 2 -7.96 -17.83 12.03
C SER A 2 -8.27 -18.54 13.37
N LYS A 3 -8.64 -17.78 14.40
CA LYS A 3 -9.05 -18.35 15.70
C LYS A 3 -10.27 -19.28 15.61
N LEU A 4 -11.25 -18.95 14.75
CA LEU A 4 -12.40 -19.82 14.51
C LEU A 4 -11.95 -21.14 13.88
N ARG A 5 -11.00 -21.09 12.94
CA ARG A 5 -10.40 -22.28 12.33
C ARG A 5 -9.64 -23.12 13.34
N GLU A 6 -8.86 -22.51 14.24
CA GLU A 6 -8.13 -23.22 15.30
C GLU A 6 -9.09 -23.97 16.23
N ILE A 7 -10.18 -23.32 16.67
CA ILE A 7 -11.20 -23.98 17.49
C ILE A 7 -11.90 -25.11 16.73
N GLN A 8 -12.23 -24.91 15.45
CA GLN A 8 -12.80 -25.98 14.61
C GLN A 8 -11.84 -27.17 14.47
N GLN A 9 -10.53 -26.93 14.35
CA GLN A 9 -9.52 -27.99 14.30
C GLN A 9 -9.40 -28.73 15.63
N GLN A 10 -9.44 -28.04 16.76
CA GLN A 10 -9.42 -28.67 18.09
C GLN A 10 -10.65 -29.56 18.34
N ARG A 11 -11.81 -29.17 17.79
CA ARG A 11 -13.03 -30.00 17.79
C ARG A 11 -12.85 -31.25 16.94
N ASP A 12 -12.32 -31.10 15.74
CA ASP A 12 -12.11 -32.21 14.79
C ASP A 12 -11.03 -33.20 15.25
N SER A 13 -9.99 -32.73 15.93
CA SER A 13 -8.88 -33.57 16.43
C SER A 13 -9.23 -34.33 17.72
N GLY A 14 -10.43 -34.13 18.29
CA GLY A 14 -10.85 -34.73 19.55
C GLY A 14 -10.21 -34.12 20.79
N THR A 15 -9.34 -33.11 20.65
CA THR A 15 -8.74 -32.36 21.77
C THR A 15 -9.79 -31.63 22.60
N TRP A 16 -10.92 -31.29 21.97
CA TRP A 16 -12.10 -30.77 22.67
C TRP A 16 -12.65 -31.73 23.73
N ASN A 17 -12.63 -33.04 23.46
CA ASN A 17 -13.19 -34.05 24.36
C ASN A 17 -12.31 -34.30 25.59
N THR A 18 -11.07 -33.83 25.58
CA THR A 18 -10.15 -33.93 26.72
C THR A 18 -10.23 -32.72 27.67
N MET A 19 -11.00 -31.69 27.32
CA MET A 19 -11.19 -30.47 28.13
C MET A 19 -12.25 -30.68 29.23
N SER A 20 -12.15 -29.92 30.33
CA SER A 20 -13.20 -29.94 31.36
C SER A 20 -14.52 -29.34 30.85
N PRO A 21 -15.68 -29.66 31.46
CA PRO A 21 -16.96 -29.08 31.07
C PRO A 21 -16.97 -27.54 31.08
N ASP A 22 -16.35 -26.92 32.09
CA ASP A 22 -16.24 -25.45 32.18
C ASP A 22 -15.41 -24.87 31.02
N GLN A 23 -14.31 -25.52 30.66
CA GLN A 23 -13.46 -25.12 29.53
C GLN A 23 -14.19 -25.23 28.20
N GLN A 24 -14.97 -26.31 28.01
CA GLN A 24 -15.79 -26.50 26.82
C GLN A 24 -16.84 -25.41 26.69
N GLN A 25 -17.56 -25.10 27.77
CA GLN A 25 -18.58 -24.04 27.78
C GLN A 25 -17.97 -22.66 27.49
N GLN A 26 -16.82 -22.34 28.10
CA GLN A 26 -16.12 -21.09 27.86
C GLN A 26 -15.64 -20.98 26.40
N GLN A 27 -15.03 -22.03 25.86
CA GLN A 27 -14.57 -22.08 24.48
C GLN A 27 -15.74 -21.96 23.49
N GLU A 28 -16.90 -22.53 23.80
CA GLU A 28 -18.10 -22.43 22.98
C GLU A 28 -18.68 -21.01 22.97
N GLY A 29 -18.76 -20.35 24.12
CA GLY A 29 -19.13 -18.94 24.21
C GLY A 29 -18.17 -18.05 23.41
N ASN A 30 -16.86 -18.29 23.55
CA ASN A 30 -15.82 -17.59 22.78
C ASN A 30 -15.96 -17.82 21.27
N PHE A 31 -16.22 -19.06 20.86
CA PHE A 31 -16.42 -19.43 19.46
C PHE A 31 -17.61 -18.67 18.85
N HIS A 32 -18.75 -18.68 19.55
CA HIS A 32 -19.95 -17.98 19.11
C HIS A 32 -19.72 -16.47 19.01
N HIS A 33 -19.13 -15.86 20.05
CA HIS A 33 -18.80 -14.43 20.06
C HIS A 33 -17.86 -14.05 18.91
N MET A 34 -16.79 -14.83 18.69
CA MET A 34 -15.88 -14.60 17.55
C MET A 34 -16.55 -14.79 16.20
N GLY A 35 -17.52 -15.69 16.10
CA GLY A 35 -18.32 -15.90 14.88
C GLY A 35 -19.15 -14.66 14.53
N LEU A 36 -19.82 -14.08 15.52
CA LEU A 36 -20.59 -12.84 15.35
C LEU A 36 -19.69 -11.67 14.94
N LEU A 37 -18.54 -11.49 15.60
CA LEU A 37 -17.57 -10.45 15.24
C LEU A 37 -17.01 -10.65 13.84
N ALA A 38 -16.67 -11.89 13.46
CA ALA A 38 -16.18 -12.20 12.13
C ALA A 38 -17.22 -11.83 11.07
N LYS A 39 -18.48 -12.22 11.27
CA LYS A 39 -19.59 -11.86 10.37
C LYS A 39 -19.73 -10.35 10.22
N PHE A 40 -19.79 -9.63 11.35
CA PHE A 40 -19.91 -8.18 11.35
C PHE A 40 -18.78 -7.50 10.56
N HIS A 41 -17.52 -7.86 10.83
CA HIS A 41 -16.38 -7.29 10.11
C HIS A 41 -16.34 -7.65 8.64
N ASN A 42 -16.75 -8.87 8.27
CA ASN A 42 -16.81 -9.27 6.86
C ASN A 42 -17.86 -8.47 6.09
N VAL A 43 -19.05 -8.27 6.67
CA VAL A 43 -20.08 -7.41 6.06
C VAL A 43 -19.56 -5.99 5.88
N MET A 44 -19.00 -5.37 6.93
CA MET A 44 -18.44 -4.02 6.81
C MET A 44 -17.30 -3.93 5.80
N SER A 45 -16.43 -4.94 5.74
CA SER A 45 -15.33 -5.01 4.78
C SER A 45 -15.85 -5.06 3.35
N ASN A 46 -16.87 -5.86 3.07
CA ASN A 46 -17.50 -5.93 1.74
C ASN A 46 -18.08 -4.57 1.34
N GLU A 47 -18.86 -3.93 2.22
CA GLU A 47 -19.45 -2.61 1.94
C GLU A 47 -18.38 -1.53 1.73
N THR A 48 -17.30 -1.57 2.53
CA THR A 48 -16.19 -0.61 2.42
C THR A 48 -15.46 -0.76 1.09
N ILE A 49 -15.08 -1.98 0.71
CA ILE A 49 -14.40 -2.24 -0.56
C ILE A 49 -15.30 -1.91 -1.74
N ASN A 50 -16.59 -2.27 -1.69
CA ASN A 50 -17.56 -1.90 -2.73
C ASN A 50 -17.69 -0.39 -2.89
N THR A 51 -17.74 0.35 -1.78
CA THR A 51 -17.83 1.81 -1.81
C THR A 51 -16.57 2.42 -2.44
N ILE A 52 -15.38 1.95 -2.07
CA ILE A 52 -14.12 2.42 -2.68
C ILE A 52 -14.09 2.04 -4.17
N GLN A 53 -14.46 0.82 -4.52
CA GLN A 53 -14.54 0.36 -5.91
C GLN A 53 -15.48 1.25 -6.74
N TRP A 54 -16.64 1.62 -6.20
CA TRP A 54 -17.58 2.52 -6.85
C TRP A 54 -17.01 3.94 -6.97
N LEU A 55 -16.48 4.51 -5.89
CA LEU A 55 -15.90 5.87 -5.93
C LEU A 55 -14.77 5.99 -6.95
N THR A 56 -13.94 4.97 -7.08
CA THR A 56 -12.80 4.97 -8.00
C THR A 56 -13.18 4.89 -9.48
N THR A 57 -14.44 4.59 -9.83
CA THR A 57 -14.88 4.69 -11.24
C THR A 57 -14.89 6.14 -11.72
N GLU A 58 -15.30 7.07 -10.86
CA GLU A 58 -15.45 8.49 -11.18
C GLU A 58 -14.33 9.37 -10.60
N ILE A 59 -13.93 9.10 -9.36
CA ILE A 59 -13.04 9.98 -8.56
C ILE A 59 -11.70 9.27 -8.35
N LYS A 60 -10.72 9.56 -9.20
CA LYS A 60 -9.38 8.95 -9.14
C LYS A 60 -8.35 9.83 -8.43
N SER A 61 -8.50 11.14 -8.56
CA SER A 61 -7.50 12.14 -8.14
C SER A 61 -7.18 12.11 -6.64
N ILE A 62 -8.20 11.84 -5.80
CA ILE A 62 -8.04 11.76 -4.35
C ILE A 62 -7.23 10.51 -3.95
N PHE A 63 -7.53 9.36 -4.55
CA PHE A 63 -6.82 8.10 -4.28
C PHE A 63 -5.40 8.11 -4.84
N CYS A 64 -5.19 8.83 -5.93
CA CYS A 64 -3.87 9.03 -6.54
C CYS A 64 -3.17 10.30 -6.03
N HIS A 65 -3.62 10.93 -4.93
CA HIS A 65 -2.92 12.09 -4.38
C HIS A 65 -1.61 11.66 -3.68
N PRO A 66 -0.49 12.39 -3.80
CA PRO A 66 0.82 11.96 -3.23
C PRO A 66 0.78 11.65 -1.74
N THR A 67 -0.07 12.33 -0.98
CA THR A 67 -0.24 12.14 0.47
C THR A 67 -1.02 10.87 0.84
N ILE A 68 -1.87 10.36 -0.06
CA ILE A 68 -2.84 9.29 0.21
C ILE A 68 -2.47 7.99 -0.50
N VAL A 69 -1.91 8.09 -1.70
CA VAL A 69 -1.71 6.96 -2.62
C VAL A 69 -0.93 5.81 -1.98
N GLU A 70 0.13 6.09 -1.23
CA GLU A 70 0.94 5.05 -0.55
C GLU A 70 0.14 4.27 0.49
N ARG A 71 -0.79 4.93 1.20
CA ARG A 71 -1.65 4.27 2.19
C ARG A 71 -2.68 3.39 1.51
N ILE A 72 -3.24 3.86 0.40
CA ILE A 72 -4.22 3.10 -0.39
C ILE A 72 -3.56 1.89 -1.03
N THR A 73 -2.41 2.04 -1.68
CA THR A 73 -1.72 0.91 -2.31
C THR A 73 -1.25 -0.12 -1.29
N ALA A 74 -0.69 0.30 -0.15
CA ALA A 74 -0.29 -0.61 0.92
C ALA A 74 -1.50 -1.41 1.47
N MET A 75 -2.65 -0.75 1.65
CA MET A 75 -3.88 -1.42 2.07
C MET A 75 -4.36 -2.45 1.03
N LEU A 76 -4.44 -2.05 -0.24
CA LEU A 76 -4.90 -2.93 -1.32
C LEU A 76 -3.96 -4.14 -1.49
N ASN A 77 -2.65 -3.91 -1.52
CA ASN A 77 -1.65 -4.96 -1.65
C ASN A 77 -1.74 -5.95 -0.49
N TYR A 78 -1.84 -5.43 0.74
CA TYR A 78 -1.96 -6.26 1.94
C TYR A 78 -3.21 -7.15 1.89
N PHE A 79 -4.38 -6.58 1.59
CA PHE A 79 -5.61 -7.37 1.52
C PHE A 79 -5.59 -8.38 0.39
N LEU A 80 -5.12 -7.98 -0.80
CA LEU A 80 -5.01 -8.89 -1.93
C LEU A 80 -4.05 -10.06 -1.60
N LEU A 81 -2.88 -9.78 -1.03
CA LEU A 81 -1.91 -10.80 -0.64
C LEU A 81 -2.49 -11.79 0.37
N ASN A 82 -3.26 -11.31 1.35
CA ASN A 82 -3.91 -12.20 2.32
C ASN A 82 -4.94 -13.12 1.67
N LEU A 83 -5.66 -12.65 0.65
CA LEU A 83 -6.68 -13.42 -0.05
C LEU A 83 -6.10 -14.42 -1.06
N VAL A 84 -5.01 -14.09 -1.75
CA VAL A 84 -4.47 -14.91 -2.86
C VAL A 84 -3.19 -15.67 -2.49
N GLY A 85 -2.44 -15.13 -1.53
CA GLY A 85 -1.12 -15.62 -1.11
C GLY A 85 -1.15 -16.72 -0.04
N PRO A 86 -0.01 -16.97 0.64
CA PRO A 86 0.15 -18.09 1.57
C PRO A 86 -0.80 -18.04 2.77
N GLN A 87 -1.23 -16.85 3.17
CA GLN A 87 -2.12 -16.65 4.31
C GLN A 87 -3.58 -17.01 4.02
N LYS A 88 -3.96 -17.24 2.75
CA LYS A 88 -5.36 -17.56 2.42
C LYS A 88 -5.91 -18.78 3.14
N LYS A 89 -5.03 -19.72 3.52
CA LYS A 89 -5.37 -20.89 4.35
C LYS A 89 -5.98 -20.49 5.70
N ASN A 90 -5.62 -19.35 6.25
CA ASN A 90 -6.11 -18.84 7.53
C ASN A 90 -7.62 -18.52 7.49
N PHE A 91 -8.18 -18.36 6.29
CA PHE A 91 -9.61 -18.14 6.10
C PHE A 91 -10.40 -19.41 5.83
N LYS A 92 -9.76 -20.60 5.77
CA LYS A 92 -10.43 -21.86 5.50
C LYS A 92 -11.18 -22.38 6.74
N VAL A 93 -12.40 -21.90 6.95
CA VAL A 93 -13.38 -22.40 7.93
C VAL A 93 -14.46 -23.21 7.23
N LYS A 94 -15.11 -24.14 7.96
CA LYS A 94 -16.09 -25.09 7.39
C LYS A 94 -17.31 -24.43 6.74
N ASP A 95 -17.73 -23.25 7.21
CA ASP A 95 -18.85 -22.50 6.65
C ASP A 95 -18.50 -21.02 6.46
N LEU A 96 -18.01 -20.66 5.27
CA LEU A 96 -17.68 -19.27 4.96
C LEU A 96 -18.94 -18.39 4.82
N LYS A 97 -20.08 -18.99 4.44
CA LYS A 97 -21.33 -18.28 4.21
C LYS A 97 -21.93 -17.81 5.52
N GLU A 98 -21.86 -18.63 6.57
CA GLU A 98 -22.29 -18.25 7.93
C GLU A 98 -21.69 -16.90 8.36
N TYR A 99 -20.42 -16.67 8.02
CA TYR A 99 -19.68 -15.46 8.37
C TYR A 99 -19.70 -14.38 7.27
N GLU A 100 -20.55 -14.48 6.24
CA GLU A 100 -20.62 -13.53 5.11
C GLU A 100 -19.25 -13.29 4.44
N PHE A 101 -18.36 -14.27 4.47
CA PHE A 101 -17.02 -14.14 3.90
C PHE A 101 -17.01 -14.62 2.45
N LYS A 102 -16.90 -13.67 1.52
CA LYS A 102 -16.94 -13.90 0.07
C LYS A 102 -15.56 -13.57 -0.55
N PRO A 103 -14.52 -14.39 -0.32
CA PRO A 103 -13.15 -14.04 -0.68
C PRO A 103 -12.94 -13.82 -2.17
N HIS A 104 -13.64 -14.58 -3.03
CA HIS A 104 -13.51 -14.41 -4.48
C HIS A 104 -14.13 -13.08 -4.96
N GLU A 105 -15.24 -12.65 -4.36
CA GLU A 105 -15.85 -11.35 -4.66
C GLU A 105 -14.94 -10.22 -4.19
N LEU A 106 -14.38 -10.32 -2.99
CA LEU A 106 -13.40 -9.36 -2.48
C LEU A 106 -12.17 -9.24 -3.39
N VAL A 107 -11.62 -10.37 -3.88
CA VAL A 107 -10.51 -10.34 -4.86
C VAL A 107 -10.94 -9.61 -6.13
N ARG A 108 -12.11 -9.92 -6.69
CA ARG A 108 -12.65 -9.23 -7.87
C ARG A 108 -12.75 -7.72 -7.62
N ASP A 109 -13.33 -7.30 -6.51
CA ASP A 109 -13.64 -5.89 -6.24
C ASP A 109 -12.36 -5.10 -5.93
N ILE A 110 -11.39 -5.71 -5.26
CA ILE A 110 -10.04 -5.15 -5.10
C ILE A 110 -9.36 -5.01 -6.47
N CYS A 111 -9.39 -6.03 -7.34
CA CYS A 111 -8.80 -5.96 -8.67
C CYS A 111 -9.45 -4.88 -9.56
N LYS A 112 -10.77 -4.64 -9.43
CA LYS A 112 -11.43 -3.51 -10.10
C LYS A 112 -10.92 -2.15 -9.61
N ILE A 113 -10.54 -2.01 -8.34
CA ILE A 113 -9.90 -0.78 -7.84
C ILE A 113 -8.54 -0.58 -8.53
N TYR A 114 -7.74 -1.64 -8.68
CA TYR A 114 -6.49 -1.58 -9.46
C TYR A 114 -6.76 -1.20 -10.92
N GLU A 115 -7.79 -1.78 -11.54
CA GLU A 115 -8.23 -1.43 -12.91
C GLU A 115 -8.54 0.07 -13.02
N ASN A 116 -9.46 0.55 -12.18
CA ASN A 116 -9.93 1.94 -12.18
C ASN A 116 -8.79 2.96 -12.03
N LEU A 117 -7.82 2.66 -11.15
CA LEU A 117 -6.75 3.58 -10.77
C LEU A 117 -5.47 3.41 -11.57
N GLY A 118 -5.21 2.24 -12.16
CA GLY A 118 -3.91 1.89 -12.75
C GLY A 118 -3.92 1.64 -14.25
N LEU A 119 -5.08 1.39 -14.88
CA LEU A 119 -5.14 0.98 -16.29
C LEU A 119 -4.87 2.14 -17.27
N ASN A 120 -5.33 3.35 -16.94
CA ASN A 120 -5.22 4.52 -17.81
C ASN A 120 -3.76 4.95 -17.99
N ASP A 121 -3.45 5.62 -19.12
CA ASP A 121 -2.15 6.23 -19.38
C ASP A 121 -2.15 7.73 -19.03
N ASP A 122 -2.42 8.01 -17.75
CA ASP A 122 -2.36 9.35 -17.18
C ASP A 122 -1.43 9.41 -15.95
N ILE A 123 -1.13 10.63 -15.51
CA ILE A 123 -0.23 10.90 -14.37
C ILE A 123 -0.75 10.31 -13.05
N GLN A 124 -2.07 10.15 -12.91
CA GLN A 124 -2.67 9.61 -11.69
C GLN A 124 -2.42 8.10 -11.63
N ALA A 125 -2.59 7.41 -12.76
CA ALA A 125 -2.31 6.00 -12.89
C ALA A 125 -0.81 5.67 -12.79
N GLU A 126 0.07 6.48 -13.39
CA GLU A 126 1.51 6.32 -13.21
C GLU A 126 1.90 6.42 -11.72
N ARG A 127 1.35 7.42 -11.01
CA ARG A 127 1.61 7.59 -9.58
C ARG A 127 1.07 6.44 -8.74
N PHE A 128 -0.13 5.95 -9.05
CA PHE A 128 -0.70 4.78 -8.40
C PHE A 128 0.15 3.53 -8.62
N CYS A 129 0.49 3.21 -9.88
CA CYS A 129 1.32 2.05 -10.21
C CYS A 129 2.72 2.13 -9.59
N SER A 130 3.33 3.31 -9.54
CA SER A 130 4.61 3.52 -8.85
C SER A 130 4.49 3.28 -7.33
N ALA A 131 3.40 3.73 -6.70
CA ALA A 131 3.15 3.49 -5.28
C ALA A 131 2.82 2.01 -4.97
N VAL A 132 2.30 1.24 -5.93
CA VAL A 132 2.08 -0.20 -5.79
C VAL A 132 3.40 -0.94 -5.64
N SER A 133 4.39 -0.67 -6.51
CA SER A 133 5.68 -1.38 -6.47
C SER A 133 6.58 -0.99 -5.29
N ARG A 134 6.38 0.21 -4.72
CA ARG A 134 7.14 0.69 -3.55
C ARG A 134 6.76 0.03 -2.23
N ASP A 135 5.61 -0.64 -2.15
CA ASP A 135 5.20 -1.35 -0.94
C ASP A 135 5.97 -2.67 -0.78
N GLY A 136 7.17 -2.59 -0.22
CA GLY A 136 8.02 -3.76 0.04
C GLY A 136 7.48 -4.75 1.09
N ARG A 137 6.32 -4.48 1.71
CA ARG A 137 5.73 -5.38 2.72
C ARG A 137 4.80 -6.41 2.12
N SER A 138 4.00 -6.00 1.13
CA SER A 138 2.93 -6.85 0.57
C SER A 138 3.06 -7.05 -0.94
N TYR A 139 3.70 -6.13 -1.67
CA TYR A 139 3.89 -6.29 -3.10
C TYR A 139 5.05 -7.22 -3.43
N THR A 140 4.80 -8.16 -4.35
CA THR A 140 5.81 -8.94 -5.07
C THR A 140 5.35 -9.11 -6.51
N SER A 141 6.25 -9.50 -7.42
CA SER A 141 5.90 -9.80 -8.83
C SER A 141 4.82 -10.88 -8.95
N GLU A 142 4.67 -11.73 -7.92
CA GLU A 142 3.69 -12.82 -7.88
C GLU A 142 2.29 -12.39 -7.45
N LEU A 143 2.12 -11.19 -6.88
CA LEU A 143 0.84 -10.76 -6.32
C LEU A 143 -0.29 -10.77 -7.36
N PHE A 144 -0.05 -10.16 -8.52
CA PHE A 144 -1.04 -10.09 -9.60
C PHE A 144 -1.24 -11.44 -10.30
N PRO A 145 -0.20 -12.22 -10.65
CA PRO A 145 -0.38 -13.59 -11.14
C PRO A 145 -1.27 -14.45 -10.22
N LEU A 146 -1.05 -14.40 -8.90
CA LEU A 146 -1.88 -15.13 -7.94
C LEU A 146 -3.35 -14.67 -7.96
N ALA A 147 -3.60 -13.37 -8.12
CA ALA A 147 -4.94 -12.83 -8.24
C ALA A 147 -5.62 -13.23 -9.56
N GLN A 148 -4.90 -13.22 -10.68
CA GLN A 148 -5.42 -13.64 -11.98
C GLN A 148 -5.94 -15.09 -11.95
N VAL A 149 -5.24 -16.00 -11.26
CA VAL A 149 -5.70 -17.39 -11.07
C VAL A 149 -7.08 -17.44 -10.40
N VAL A 150 -7.34 -16.57 -9.43
CA VAL A 150 -8.65 -16.48 -8.77
C VAL A 150 -9.69 -15.88 -9.71
N LEU A 151 -9.35 -14.80 -10.42
CA LEU A 151 -10.24 -14.14 -11.38
C LEU A 151 -10.70 -15.09 -12.50
N HIS A 152 -9.79 -15.88 -13.07
CA HIS A 152 -10.14 -16.88 -14.08
C HIS A 152 -11.10 -17.95 -13.54
N LYS A 153 -10.90 -18.41 -12.29
CA LYS A 153 -11.79 -19.40 -11.66
C LYS A 153 -13.22 -18.90 -11.47
N ILE A 154 -13.42 -17.59 -11.35
CA ILE A 154 -14.74 -16.97 -11.21
C ILE A 154 -15.25 -16.33 -12.51
N GLY A 155 -14.64 -16.65 -13.66
CA GLY A 155 -15.07 -16.17 -14.97
C GLY A 155 -14.77 -14.69 -15.26
N GLN A 156 -13.90 -14.04 -14.48
CA GLN A 156 -13.49 -12.64 -14.65
C GLN A 156 -12.24 -12.52 -15.54
N GLY A 157 -12.26 -13.17 -16.71
CA GLY A 157 -11.10 -13.23 -17.61
C GLY A 157 -10.65 -11.88 -18.16
N VAL A 158 -11.60 -10.98 -18.48
CA VAL A 158 -11.29 -9.62 -18.94
C VAL A 158 -10.51 -8.83 -17.89
N LEU A 159 -10.98 -8.88 -16.64
CA LEU A 159 -10.31 -8.23 -15.51
C LEU A 159 -8.91 -8.81 -15.27
N ALA A 160 -8.74 -10.13 -15.45
CA ALA A 160 -7.43 -10.75 -15.35
C ALA A 160 -6.44 -10.21 -16.39
N SER A 161 -6.87 -10.05 -17.65
CA SER A 161 -6.05 -9.47 -18.71
C SER A 161 -5.73 -7.99 -18.46
N GLN A 162 -6.67 -7.20 -17.94
CA GLN A 162 -6.38 -5.81 -17.55
C GLN A 162 -5.37 -5.74 -16.41
N LEU A 163 -5.45 -6.67 -15.45
CA LEU A 163 -4.49 -6.76 -14.35
C LEU A 163 -3.10 -7.14 -14.85
N GLU A 164 -2.97 -7.91 -15.93
CA GLU A 164 -1.69 -8.20 -16.59
C GLU A 164 -1.05 -6.96 -17.22
N ILE A 165 -1.86 -6.10 -17.85
CA ILE A 165 -1.39 -4.80 -18.37
C ILE A 165 -0.86 -3.93 -17.22
N ILE A 166 -1.62 -3.86 -16.12
CA ILE A 166 -1.21 -3.11 -14.92
C ILE A 166 0.07 -3.71 -14.32
N ALA A 167 0.18 -5.03 -14.22
CA ALA A 167 1.37 -5.70 -13.70
C ALA A 167 2.62 -5.32 -14.52
N SER A 168 2.49 -5.29 -15.84
CA SER A 168 3.56 -4.88 -16.76
C SER A 168 3.95 -3.42 -16.54
N LYS A 169 2.97 -2.52 -16.39
CA LYS A 169 3.19 -1.10 -16.10
C LYS A 169 3.89 -0.88 -14.75
N VAL A 170 3.42 -1.56 -13.70
CA VAL A 170 4.03 -1.52 -12.36
C VAL A 170 5.47 -2.03 -12.41
N HIS A 171 5.73 -3.11 -13.14
CA HIS A 171 7.08 -3.64 -13.32
C HIS A 171 8.00 -2.65 -14.04
N GLN A 172 7.57 -2.08 -15.17
CA GLN A 172 8.34 -1.08 -15.90
C GLN A 172 8.68 0.14 -15.05
N LEU A 173 7.70 0.65 -14.28
CA LEU A 173 7.93 1.78 -13.37
C LEU A 173 8.85 1.41 -12.21
N ALA A 174 8.78 0.19 -11.70
CA ALA A 174 9.70 -0.30 -10.68
C ALA A 174 11.14 -0.38 -11.18
N VAL A 175 11.35 -0.94 -12.40
CA VAL A 175 12.67 -1.00 -13.03
C VAL A 175 13.21 0.39 -13.31
N LYS A 176 12.39 1.29 -13.87
CA LYS A 176 12.78 2.69 -14.10
C LYS A 176 13.18 3.38 -12.80
N GLN A 177 12.39 3.20 -11.73
CA GLN A 177 12.70 3.76 -10.43
C GLN A 177 14.01 3.18 -9.87
N GLN A 178 14.23 1.88 -9.98
CA GLN A 178 15.46 1.25 -9.53
C GLN A 178 16.67 1.77 -10.32
N GLN A 179 16.56 1.92 -11.64
CA GLN A 179 17.61 2.51 -12.47
C GLN A 179 17.87 3.97 -12.08
N ASP A 180 16.83 4.77 -11.87
CA ASP A 180 16.98 6.12 -11.34
C ASP A 180 17.69 6.07 -9.98
N ASP A 181 17.27 5.23 -9.03
CA ASP A 181 17.90 5.11 -7.71
C ASP A 181 19.38 4.65 -7.81
N GLU A 182 19.72 3.76 -8.74
CA GLU A 182 21.09 3.30 -9.03
C GLU A 182 21.95 4.42 -9.65
N LEU A 183 21.40 5.20 -10.60
CA LEU A 183 22.07 6.37 -11.17
C LEU A 183 22.37 7.42 -10.11
N LEU A 184 21.45 7.56 -9.15
CA LEU A 184 21.49 8.47 -8.03
C LEU A 184 22.35 7.94 -6.86
N PHE A 185 22.85 6.70 -6.95
CA PHE A 185 23.72 6.12 -5.94
C PHE A 185 25.04 6.89 -5.83
N GLY A 186 25.41 7.22 -4.59
CA GLY A 186 26.56 8.08 -4.30
C GLY A 186 26.30 9.56 -4.65
N ALA A 187 25.05 10.01 -4.58
CA ALA A 187 24.74 11.43 -4.56
C ALA A 187 25.52 12.15 -3.44
N PRO A 188 26.06 13.35 -3.70
CA PRO A 188 26.66 14.19 -2.67
C PRO A 188 25.73 14.37 -1.46
N ASP A 189 26.30 14.36 -0.24
CA ASP A 189 25.53 14.48 1.01
C ASP A 189 24.65 15.75 1.05
N GLU A 190 25.09 16.83 0.40
CA GLU A 190 24.34 18.08 0.25
C GLU A 190 23.01 17.94 -0.53
N PHE A 191 22.81 16.86 -1.29
CA PHE A 191 21.57 16.59 -2.02
C PHE A 191 20.59 15.72 -1.22
N LEU A 192 21.04 15.18 -0.09
CA LEU A 192 20.24 14.31 0.77
C LEU A 192 19.50 15.15 1.81
N ASP A 193 18.24 14.80 2.03
CA ASP A 193 17.43 15.37 3.10
C ASP A 193 18.08 14.99 4.45
N PRO A 194 18.42 15.95 5.32
CA PRO A 194 19.14 15.69 6.57
C PRO A 194 18.32 14.93 7.63
N ILE A 195 17.00 14.77 7.44
CA ILE A 195 16.12 14.03 8.35
C ILE A 195 15.83 12.63 7.78
N MET A 196 15.47 12.56 6.51
CA MET A 196 15.07 11.31 5.86
C MET A 196 16.26 10.52 5.30
N ASN A 197 17.41 11.17 5.14
CA ASN A 197 18.61 10.64 4.46
C ASN A 197 18.29 10.08 3.06
N THR A 198 17.41 10.77 2.35
CA THR A 198 16.98 10.44 0.99
C THR A 198 17.18 11.65 0.10
N LEU A 199 17.44 11.43 -1.19
CA LEU A 199 17.56 12.51 -2.16
C LEU A 199 16.35 13.46 -2.12
N MET A 200 16.61 14.76 -1.99
CA MET A 200 15.56 15.79 -2.02
C MET A 200 14.91 15.88 -3.41
N LYS A 201 13.59 16.06 -3.47
CA LYS A 201 12.85 16.27 -4.73
C LYS A 201 12.51 17.73 -4.93
N ASP A 202 12.14 18.41 -3.85
CA ASP A 202 11.87 19.83 -3.84
C ASP A 202 12.60 20.48 -2.64
N PRO A 203 13.89 20.79 -2.81
CA PRO A 203 14.70 21.34 -1.73
C PRO A 203 14.19 22.73 -1.32
N VAL A 204 14.00 22.92 -0.03
CA VAL A 204 13.53 24.16 0.57
C VAL A 204 14.38 24.53 1.77
N LYS A 205 14.69 25.82 1.85
CA LYS A 205 15.54 26.38 2.89
C LYS A 205 14.71 26.86 4.08
N LEU A 206 15.11 26.42 5.26
CA LEU A 206 14.53 26.88 6.52
C LEU A 206 15.17 28.24 6.91
N PRO A 207 14.38 29.29 7.17
CA PRO A 207 14.91 30.64 7.37
C PRO A 207 15.75 30.78 8.64
N SER A 208 15.40 30.05 9.70
CA SER A 208 16.05 30.14 11.01
C SER A 208 17.37 29.37 11.08
N SER A 209 17.36 28.09 10.69
CA SER A 209 18.57 27.25 10.72
C SER A 209 19.44 27.41 9.48
N GLY A 210 18.89 27.91 8.38
CA GLY A 210 19.56 27.95 7.08
C GLY A 210 19.73 26.57 6.43
N VAL A 211 19.23 25.51 7.06
CA VAL A 211 19.32 24.13 6.58
C VAL A 211 18.30 23.91 5.46
N THR A 212 18.70 23.18 4.43
CA THR A 212 17.84 22.79 3.32
C THR A 212 17.30 21.37 3.56
N VAL A 213 15.99 21.19 3.39
CA VAL A 213 15.25 19.93 3.57
C VAL A 213 14.30 19.71 2.40
N ASP A 214 13.75 18.52 2.22
CA ASP A 214 12.69 18.31 1.24
C ASP A 214 11.37 18.92 1.72
N ARG A 215 10.64 19.58 0.80
CA ARG A 215 9.34 20.20 1.10
C ARG A 215 8.35 19.23 1.77
N ALA A 216 8.30 17.98 1.32
CA ALA A 216 7.38 16.99 1.89
C ALA A 216 7.81 16.57 3.31
N THR A 217 9.11 16.55 3.60
CA THR A 217 9.65 16.28 4.93
C THR A 217 9.23 17.37 5.91
N ILE A 218 9.49 18.64 5.59
CA ILE A 218 9.13 19.74 6.50
C ILE A 218 7.62 19.90 6.63
N ALA A 219 6.85 19.74 5.56
CA ALA A 219 5.39 19.78 5.63
C ALA A 219 4.86 18.73 6.62
N ARG A 220 5.41 17.51 6.61
CA ARG A 220 5.01 16.45 7.55
C ARG A 220 5.36 16.79 9.00
N HIS A 221 6.53 17.39 9.24
CA HIS A 221 6.93 17.85 10.56
C HIS A 221 5.95 18.92 11.09
N LEU A 222 5.65 19.92 10.26
CA LEU A 222 4.77 21.05 10.60
C LEU A 222 3.30 20.66 10.82
N LEU A 223 2.86 19.48 10.37
CA LEU A 223 1.56 18.92 10.74
C LEU A 223 1.49 18.51 12.22
N SER A 224 2.64 18.28 12.86
CA SER A 224 2.74 17.83 14.24
C SER A 224 3.29 18.92 15.17
N ASP A 225 4.31 19.66 14.73
CA ASP A 225 5.02 20.67 15.52
C ASP A 225 5.38 21.88 14.63
N GLN A 226 4.96 23.09 15.01
CA GLN A 226 5.19 24.32 14.24
C GLN A 226 6.54 24.96 14.57
N THR A 227 7.60 24.17 14.51
CA THR A 227 8.97 24.61 14.78
C THR A 227 9.95 24.12 13.73
N ASP A 228 11.12 24.75 13.69
CA ASP A 228 12.27 24.29 12.92
C ASP A 228 12.88 23.06 13.63
N PRO A 229 12.99 21.90 12.97
CA PRO A 229 13.45 20.67 13.60
C PRO A 229 14.91 20.70 14.09
N PHE A 230 15.72 21.67 13.64
CA PHE A 230 17.15 21.75 14.00
C PHE A 230 17.44 22.69 15.17
N ASN A 231 16.66 23.77 15.32
CA ASN A 231 16.90 24.78 16.36
C ASN A 231 15.67 25.14 17.20
N ARG A 232 14.50 24.52 16.92
CA ARG A 232 13.23 24.70 17.62
C ARG A 232 12.65 26.12 17.56
N SER A 233 13.10 26.95 16.61
CA SER A 233 12.51 28.27 16.38
C SER A 233 11.10 28.12 15.78
N PRO A 234 10.16 29.04 16.05
CA PRO A 234 8.84 29.00 15.42
C PRO A 234 8.94 29.01 13.89
N LEU A 235 8.22 28.10 13.23
CA LEU A 235 8.25 27.97 11.78
C LEU A 235 6.87 27.57 11.25
N THR A 236 6.43 28.24 10.19
CA THR A 236 5.23 27.88 9.43
C THR A 236 5.57 27.61 7.97
N MET A 237 4.69 26.90 7.26
CA MET A 237 4.98 26.43 5.90
C MET A 237 5.14 27.58 4.89
N ASP A 238 4.49 28.71 5.12
CA ASP A 238 4.59 29.92 4.31
C ASP A 238 5.93 30.66 4.46
N MET A 239 6.65 30.43 5.57
CA MET A 239 7.99 31.01 5.80
C MET A 239 9.10 30.26 5.04
N VAL A 240 8.80 29.07 4.51
CA VAL A 240 9.78 28.19 3.87
C VAL A 240 10.06 28.64 2.44
N VAL A 241 11.33 28.85 2.11
CA VAL A 241 11.75 29.41 0.82
C VAL A 241 12.30 28.30 -0.09
N PRO A 242 11.94 28.23 -1.40
CA PRO A 242 12.58 27.32 -2.34
C PRO A 242 14.10 27.52 -2.41
N ASP A 243 14.87 26.44 -2.43
CA ASP A 243 16.32 26.48 -2.65
C ASP A 243 16.64 26.20 -4.13
N ASP A 244 16.39 27.22 -4.98
CA ASP A 244 16.53 27.10 -6.44
C ASP A 244 17.99 26.86 -6.87
N GLU A 245 18.97 27.33 -6.08
CA GLU A 245 20.39 27.11 -6.34
C GLU A 245 20.75 25.63 -6.18
N LEU A 246 20.39 25.04 -5.04
CA LEU A 246 20.62 23.61 -4.80
C LEU A 246 19.88 22.76 -5.83
N LYS A 247 18.62 23.11 -6.12
CA LYS A 247 17.82 22.44 -7.15
C LYS A 247 18.50 22.46 -8.52
N GLY A 248 19.10 23.59 -8.90
CA GLY A 248 19.88 23.72 -10.14
C GLY A 248 21.13 22.86 -10.16
N ARG A 249 21.87 22.76 -9.05
CA ARG A 249 23.04 21.89 -8.91
C ARG A 249 22.67 20.40 -9.00
N MET A 250 21.59 20.01 -8.31
CA MET A 250 21.04 18.67 -8.37
C MET A 250 20.66 18.28 -9.80
N GLN A 251 19.96 19.17 -10.53
CA GLN A 251 19.56 18.91 -11.91
C GLN A 251 20.77 18.70 -12.83
N LYS A 252 21.79 19.56 -12.74
CA LYS A 252 23.03 19.38 -13.52
C LYS A 252 23.69 18.05 -13.24
N TRP A 253 23.79 17.67 -11.96
CA TRP A 253 24.37 16.40 -11.56
C TRP A 253 23.56 15.19 -12.09
N PHE A 254 22.21 15.27 -12.08
CA PHE A 254 21.35 14.24 -12.67
C PHE A 254 21.55 14.11 -14.19
N ASP A 255 21.66 15.24 -14.89
CA ASP A 255 21.84 15.26 -16.34
C ASP A 255 23.20 14.68 -16.76
N GLU A 256 24.26 15.00 -16.01
CA GLU A 256 25.60 14.43 -16.19
C GLU A 256 25.61 12.90 -16.00
N ARG A 257 24.98 12.41 -14.91
CA ARG A 257 24.88 10.97 -14.62
C ARG A 257 24.05 10.22 -15.67
N ARG A 258 22.94 10.80 -16.12
CA ARG A 258 22.12 10.19 -17.20
C ARG A 258 22.86 10.11 -18.52
N SER A 259 23.62 11.14 -18.87
CA SER A 259 24.42 11.17 -20.10
C SER A 259 25.55 10.12 -20.07
N ALA A 260 26.22 9.98 -18.92
CA ALA A 260 27.28 8.99 -18.74
C ALA A 260 26.79 7.53 -18.79
N SER A 261 25.52 7.28 -18.42
CA SER A 261 24.93 5.93 -18.49
C SER A 261 24.42 5.53 -19.89
N GLN A 262 24.30 6.48 -20.82
CA GLN A 262 23.83 6.23 -22.20
C GLN A 262 24.99 6.05 -23.20
N THR A 263 26.24 6.21 -22.76
CA THR A 263 27.45 6.08 -23.57
C THR A 263 28.15 4.76 -23.25
#